data_AF-A0A2H9Q7F3-F1
#
_entry.id   AF-A0A2H9Q7F3-F1
#
_cell.length_a   1.000
_cell.length_b   1.000
_cell.length_c   1.000
_cell.angle_alpha   90.00
_cell.angle_beta   90.00
_cell.angle_gamma   90.00
#
_symmetry.space_group_name_H-M   'P 1'
#
loop_
_entity.id
_entity.type
_entity.pdbx_description
1 polymer ?
#
loop_
_entity_poly.entity_id
_entity_poly.type
_entity_poly.pdbx_seq_one_letter_code
_entity_poly.pdbx_strand_id
1 'polypeptide(L)'
;MPKKKAAKGKTRKTRGYLPEGFKTTATVKVKKKLVDQVVGQERSVEIIRKAASQKRNVLLIGTPGTGKSMLAQAMSELMPVQKLFDVVVKQNPENENAPLIEAVPAGNGKKLLEKERLKARVPASNTSIAITVTLFVLSFLLLSFWRESLGDVITAALLICLFVMGGIMAVGSQLGRGMRVFDYSDS
;
A
#
# COMPACT_ATOMS: atom_id res chain seq x y z
N MET A 1 -15.91 -54.86 16.98
CA MET A 1 -16.61 -53.81 16.20
C MET A 1 -16.47 -54.11 14.71
N PRO A 2 -17.54 -54.00 13.90
CA PRO A 2 -17.64 -54.67 12.60
C PRO A 2 -17.08 -53.86 11.41
N LYS A 3 -16.62 -54.59 10.41
CA LYS A 3 -16.09 -54.14 9.11
C LYS A 3 -17.15 -53.37 8.31
N LYS A 4 -16.92 -52.09 8.00
CA LYS A 4 -17.68 -51.37 6.96
C LYS A 4 -17.15 -51.77 5.58
N LYS A 5 -17.93 -52.57 4.85
CA LYS A 5 -17.75 -52.86 3.42
C LYS A 5 -17.97 -51.56 2.63
N ALA A 6 -16.92 -51.01 2.01
CA ALA A 6 -17.07 -49.95 1.02
C ALA A 6 -17.53 -50.56 -0.31
N ALA A 7 -18.65 -50.06 -0.83
CA ALA A 7 -19.34 -50.58 -1.99
C ALA A 7 -18.47 -50.48 -3.27
N LYS A 8 -18.35 -51.58 -4.01
CA LYS A 8 -17.80 -51.59 -5.38
C LYS A 8 -18.73 -50.78 -6.29
N GLY A 9 -18.35 -49.53 -6.57
CA GLY A 9 -18.99 -48.69 -7.58
C GLY A 9 -18.88 -49.33 -8.96
N LYS A 10 -20.02 -49.47 -9.64
CA LYS A 10 -20.15 -50.07 -10.98
C LYS A 10 -19.31 -49.28 -11.99
N THR A 11 -18.30 -49.92 -12.59
CA THR A 11 -17.50 -49.38 -13.69
C THR A 11 -18.40 -49.24 -14.93
N ARG A 12 -18.93 -48.03 -15.17
CA ARG A 12 -19.57 -47.69 -16.45
C ARG A 12 -18.52 -47.82 -17.55
N LYS A 13 -18.77 -48.68 -18.56
CA LYS A 13 -17.96 -48.78 -19.78
C LYS A 13 -17.86 -47.40 -20.43
N THR A 14 -16.73 -46.72 -20.25
CA THR A 14 -16.41 -45.48 -20.94
C THR A 14 -16.03 -45.83 -22.37
N ARG A 15 -16.83 -45.38 -23.35
CA ARG A 15 -16.36 -45.29 -24.74
C ARG A 15 -15.09 -44.45 -24.70
N GLY A 16 -13.97 -45.02 -25.15
CA GLY A 16 -12.65 -44.39 -25.03
C GLY A 16 -12.59 -43.12 -25.87
N TYR A 17 -12.55 -41.97 -25.21
CA TYR A 17 -12.24 -40.67 -25.84
C TYR A 17 -10.72 -40.43 -25.94
N LEU A 18 -9.90 -41.41 -25.53
CA LEU A 18 -8.46 -41.32 -25.51
C LEU A 18 -7.90 -41.95 -26.80
N PRO A 19 -6.97 -41.26 -27.49
CA PRO A 19 -6.30 -41.83 -28.66
C PRO A 19 -5.51 -43.08 -28.30
N GLU A 20 -5.30 -43.95 -29.29
CA GLU A 20 -4.54 -45.20 -29.12
C GLU A 20 -3.16 -44.92 -28.53
N GLY A 21 -2.79 -45.67 -27.49
CA GLY A 21 -1.55 -45.48 -26.74
C GLY A 21 -1.68 -44.65 -25.46
N PHE A 22 -2.82 -44.00 -25.18
CA PHE A 22 -3.02 -43.21 -23.96
C PHE A 22 -3.97 -43.88 -22.97
N LYS A 23 -3.48 -44.09 -21.73
CA LYS A 23 -4.30 -44.61 -20.61
C LYS A 23 -4.86 -43.51 -19.71
N THR A 24 -4.16 -42.38 -19.59
CA THR A 24 -4.53 -41.25 -18.73
C THR A 24 -4.08 -39.93 -19.35
N THR A 25 -4.73 -38.82 -18.99
CA THR A 25 -4.35 -37.47 -19.40
C THR A 25 -3.10 -36.96 -18.66
N ALA A 26 -2.66 -37.63 -17.59
CA ALA A 26 -1.45 -37.23 -16.84
C ALA A 26 -0.17 -37.30 -17.68
N THR A 27 -0.14 -38.09 -18.76
CA THR A 27 1.01 -38.18 -19.67
C THR A 27 0.99 -37.12 -20.78
N VAL A 28 -0.09 -36.34 -20.91
CA VAL A 28 -0.24 -35.31 -21.94
C VAL A 28 0.47 -34.02 -21.47
N LYS A 29 1.45 -33.57 -22.24
CA LYS A 29 2.17 -32.32 -21.95
C LYS A 29 1.30 -31.11 -22.28
N VAL A 30 0.99 -30.29 -21.29
CA VAL A 30 0.32 -28.99 -21.47
C VAL A 30 1.37 -27.93 -21.81
N LYS A 31 1.07 -27.10 -22.81
CA LYS A 31 1.96 -26.01 -23.22
C LYS A 31 2.01 -24.92 -22.15
N LYS A 32 3.16 -24.26 -21.97
CA LYS A 32 3.34 -23.26 -20.90
C LYS A 32 2.58 -21.97 -21.14
N LYS A 33 2.60 -21.45 -22.37
CA LYS A 33 1.96 -20.17 -22.73
C LYS A 33 0.48 -20.37 -22.99
N LEU A 34 -0.35 -19.44 -22.52
CA LEU A 34 -1.81 -19.53 -22.72
C LEU A 34 -2.20 -19.46 -24.20
N VAL A 35 -1.48 -18.67 -25.00
CA VAL A 35 -1.76 -18.52 -26.43
C VAL A 35 -1.71 -19.86 -27.19
N ASP A 36 -0.82 -20.76 -26.79
CA ASP A 36 -0.64 -22.04 -27.48
C ASP A 36 -1.62 -23.12 -26.98
N GLN A 37 -2.32 -22.86 -25.86
CA GLN A 37 -3.37 -23.72 -25.31
C GLN A 37 -4.75 -23.47 -25.95
N VAL A 38 -4.91 -22.38 -26.72
CA VAL A 38 -6.15 -22.11 -27.46
C VAL A 38 -6.29 -23.12 -28.60
N VAL A 39 -7.48 -23.74 -28.71
CA VAL A 39 -7.77 -24.81 -29.67
C VAL A 39 -8.80 -24.33 -30.70
N GLY A 40 -8.53 -24.59 -31.99
CA GLY A 40 -9.49 -24.36 -33.09
C GLY A 40 -9.78 -22.90 -33.40
N GLN A 41 -8.85 -21.99 -33.04
CA GLN A 41 -8.97 -20.55 -33.28
C GLN A 41 -7.64 -19.96 -33.79
N GLU A 42 -7.09 -20.55 -34.84
CA GLU A 42 -5.77 -20.24 -35.39
C GLU A 42 -5.69 -18.77 -35.84
N ARG A 43 -6.73 -18.28 -36.52
CA ARG A 43 -6.84 -16.88 -36.96
C ARG A 43 -6.86 -15.91 -35.78
N SER A 44 -7.60 -16.21 -34.72
CA SER A 44 -7.68 -15.36 -33.53
C SER A 44 -6.33 -15.29 -32.82
N VAL A 45 -5.65 -16.43 -32.70
CA VAL A 45 -4.30 -16.52 -32.10
C VAL A 45 -3.30 -15.69 -32.89
N GLU A 46 -3.32 -15.74 -34.22
CA GLU A 46 -2.44 -14.93 -35.06
C GLU A 46 -2.69 -13.43 -34.89
N ILE A 47 -3.96 -13.01 -34.88
CA ILE A 47 -4.35 -11.60 -34.67
C ILE A 47 -3.90 -11.14 -33.28
N ILE A 48 -4.13 -11.94 -32.23
CA ILE A 48 -3.71 -11.61 -30.87
C ILE A 48 -2.19 -11.46 -30.77
N ARG A 49 -1.42 -12.34 -31.42
CA ARG A 49 0.05 -12.25 -31.44
C ARG A 49 0.52 -10.95 -32.11
N LYS A 50 -0.10 -10.57 -33.24
CA LYS A 50 0.20 -9.30 -33.94
C LYS A 50 -0.26 -8.08 -33.12
N ALA A 51 -1.41 -8.16 -32.48
CA ALA A 51 -1.94 -7.07 -31.66
C ALA A 51 -1.12 -6.83 -30.40
N ALA A 52 -0.65 -7.90 -29.74
CA ALA A 52 0.20 -7.82 -28.56
C ALA A 52 1.55 -7.16 -28.88
N SER A 53 2.18 -7.51 -30.01
CA SER A 53 3.44 -6.89 -30.43
C SER A 53 3.29 -5.43 -30.85
N GLN A 54 2.16 -5.08 -31.48
CA GLN A 54 1.89 -3.72 -31.95
C GLN A 54 1.12 -2.84 -30.94
N LYS A 55 0.77 -3.37 -29.76
CA LYS A 55 -0.04 -2.68 -28.73
C LYS A 55 -1.37 -2.14 -29.28
N ARG A 56 -2.07 -2.96 -30.08
CA ARG A 56 -3.37 -2.59 -30.67
C ARG A 56 -4.52 -3.12 -29.83
N ASN A 57 -5.60 -2.35 -29.76
CA ASN A 57 -6.85 -2.79 -29.14
C ASN A 57 -7.48 -3.90 -29.99
N VAL A 58 -8.09 -4.90 -29.34
CA VAL A 58 -8.77 -6.01 -30.00
C VAL A 58 -10.19 -6.11 -29.47
N LEU A 59 -11.15 -6.27 -30.37
CA LEU A 59 -12.53 -6.58 -30.05
C LEU A 59 -12.78 -8.06 -30.36
N LEU A 60 -13.15 -8.85 -29.34
CA LEU A 60 -13.46 -10.27 -29.47
C LEU A 60 -14.98 -10.47 -29.49
N ILE A 61 -15.50 -10.92 -30.63
CA ILE A 61 -16.94 -11.18 -30.83
C ILE A 61 -17.16 -12.69 -30.93
N GLY A 62 -18.16 -13.20 -30.21
CA GLY A 62 -18.56 -14.61 -30.31
C GLY A 62 -19.50 -15.05 -29.19
N THR A 63 -20.10 -16.22 -29.34
CA THR A 63 -21.02 -16.83 -28.35
C THR A 63 -20.35 -17.03 -26.98
N PRO A 64 -21.10 -16.99 -25.86
CA PRO A 64 -20.52 -17.23 -24.53
C PRO A 64 -19.85 -18.61 -24.46
N GLY A 65 -18.76 -18.73 -23.68
CA GLY A 65 -18.04 -20.00 -23.51
C GLY A 65 -16.99 -20.33 -24.59
N THR A 66 -16.78 -19.48 -25.59
CA THR A 66 -15.80 -19.73 -26.68
C THR A 66 -14.36 -19.31 -26.39
N GLY A 67 -13.99 -19.05 -25.13
CA GLY A 67 -12.60 -18.73 -24.78
C GLY A 67 -12.14 -17.29 -25.06
N LYS A 68 -13.07 -16.32 -25.22
CA LYS A 68 -12.72 -14.88 -25.36
C LYS A 68 -11.83 -14.37 -24.23
N SER A 69 -12.17 -14.68 -22.97
CA SER A 69 -11.36 -14.27 -21.82
C SER A 69 -9.98 -14.94 -21.81
N MET A 70 -9.87 -16.18 -22.30
CA MET A 70 -8.60 -16.89 -22.43
C MET A 70 -7.70 -16.23 -23.47
N LEU A 71 -8.25 -15.81 -24.61
CA LEU A 71 -7.51 -15.04 -25.62
C LEU A 71 -7.03 -13.68 -25.08
N ALA A 72 -7.86 -13.00 -24.29
CA ALA A 72 -7.47 -11.74 -23.66
C ALA A 72 -6.32 -11.93 -22.64
N GLN A 73 -6.37 -12.98 -21.82
CA GLN A 73 -5.27 -13.33 -20.91
C GLN A 73 -3.99 -13.70 -21.67
N ALA A 74 -4.11 -14.50 -22.73
CA ALA A 74 -3.00 -14.84 -23.61
C ALA A 74 -2.37 -13.60 -24.26
N MET A 75 -3.18 -12.60 -24.63
CA MET A 75 -2.68 -11.32 -25.13
C MET A 75 -1.87 -10.58 -24.07
N SER A 76 -2.38 -10.46 -22.84
CA SER A 76 -1.70 -9.81 -21.72
C SER A 76 -0.34 -10.46 -21.40
N GLU A 77 -0.27 -11.79 -21.45
CA GLU A 77 0.97 -12.55 -21.25
C GLU A 77 2.01 -12.28 -22.37
N LEU A 78 1.55 -12.07 -23.60
CA LEU A 78 2.41 -11.80 -24.76
C LEU A 78 2.86 -10.33 -24.86
N MET A 79 2.18 -9.41 -24.17
CA MET A 79 2.55 -8.01 -24.20
C MET A 79 3.93 -7.83 -23.54
N PRO A 80 4.82 -7.01 -24.14
CA PRO A 80 6.13 -6.77 -23.55
C PRO A 80 5.97 -6.09 -22.19
N VAL A 81 6.67 -6.59 -21.17
CA VAL A 81 6.69 -6.00 -19.82
C VAL A 81 7.34 -4.63 -19.92
N GLN A 82 6.52 -3.57 -19.82
CA GLN A 82 7.01 -2.20 -19.78
C GLN A 82 7.33 -1.79 -18.35
N LYS A 83 7.94 -0.60 -18.19
CA LYS A 83 8.05 0.03 -16.88
C LYS A 83 6.63 0.17 -16.31
N LEU A 84 6.36 -0.59 -15.25
CA LEU A 84 5.15 -0.47 -14.47
C LEU A 84 5.26 0.79 -13.62
N PHE A 85 4.14 1.47 -13.43
CA PHE A 85 4.04 2.67 -12.61
C PHE A 85 2.98 2.47 -11.54
N ASP A 86 3.26 2.95 -10.33
CA ASP A 86 2.26 3.16 -9.29
C ASP A 86 1.68 4.57 -9.45
N VAL A 87 0.38 4.71 -9.28
CA VAL A 87 -0.30 6.01 -9.30
C VAL A 87 -0.55 6.45 -7.86
N VAL A 88 -0.04 7.62 -7.47
CA VAL A 88 -0.19 8.18 -6.14
C VAL A 88 -0.98 9.48 -6.22
N VAL A 89 -1.92 9.64 -5.30
CA VAL A 89 -2.73 10.85 -5.15
C VAL A 89 -2.21 11.64 -3.96
N LYS A 90 -1.95 12.93 -4.16
CA LYS A 90 -1.50 13.88 -3.12
C LYS A 90 -2.53 14.97 -2.93
N GLN A 91 -2.59 15.50 -1.71
CA GLN A 91 -3.38 16.69 -1.42
C GLN A 91 -2.79 17.90 -2.17
N ASN A 92 -3.68 18.74 -2.68
CA ASN A 92 -3.33 19.98 -3.36
C ASN A 92 -3.62 21.16 -2.41
N PRO A 93 -2.59 21.89 -1.93
CA PRO A 93 -2.77 22.99 -1.00
C PRO A 93 -3.48 24.20 -1.62
N GLU A 94 -3.44 24.36 -2.95
CA GLU A 94 -4.06 25.49 -3.65
C GLU A 94 -5.56 25.25 -3.92
N ASN A 95 -5.95 23.99 -4.17
CA ASN A 95 -7.33 23.63 -4.47
C ASN A 95 -7.62 22.18 -4.04
N GLU A 96 -8.34 22.05 -2.93
CA GLU A 96 -8.71 20.77 -2.32
C GLU A 96 -9.54 19.87 -3.27
N ASN A 97 -10.38 20.47 -4.12
CA ASN A 97 -11.21 19.73 -5.08
C ASN A 97 -10.42 19.18 -6.28
N ALA A 98 -9.15 19.54 -6.41
CA ALA A 98 -8.27 19.12 -7.51
C ALA A 98 -7.00 18.45 -6.97
N PRO A 99 -7.07 17.19 -6.51
CA PRO A 99 -5.91 16.48 -5.98
C PRO A 99 -4.83 16.25 -7.05
N LEU A 100 -3.56 16.24 -6.62
CA LEU A 100 -2.42 16.05 -7.50
C LEU A 100 -2.18 14.57 -7.77
N ILE A 101 -2.09 14.17 -9.03
CA ILE A 101 -1.86 12.79 -9.46
C ILE A 101 -0.43 12.67 -9.98
N GLU A 102 0.36 11.76 -9.38
CA GLU A 102 1.74 11.50 -9.76
C GLU A 102 1.95 10.01 -10.10
N ALA A 103 2.57 9.73 -11.24
CA ALA A 103 2.97 8.39 -11.64
C ALA A 103 4.44 8.13 -11.25
N VAL A 104 4.66 7.23 -10.30
CA VAL A 104 6.00 6.85 -9.83
C VAL A 104 6.36 5.44 -10.32
N PRO A 105 7.64 5.06 -10.47
CA PRO A 105 7.99 3.71 -10.86
C PRO A 105 7.45 2.67 -9.87
N ALA A 106 7.03 1.51 -10.38
CA ALA A 106 6.42 0.45 -9.58
C ALA A 106 7.27 0.07 -8.36
N GLY A 107 6.61 -0.03 -7.20
CA GLY A 107 7.22 -0.32 -5.91
C GLY A 107 7.67 0.91 -5.12
N ASN A 108 7.79 2.09 -5.75
CA ASN A 108 8.11 3.33 -5.05
C ASN A 108 6.89 4.00 -4.42
N GLY A 109 5.66 3.69 -4.86
CA GLY A 109 4.44 4.27 -4.29
C GLY A 109 4.31 3.95 -2.79
N LYS A 110 4.59 2.70 -2.40
CA LYS A 110 4.59 2.27 -0.99
C LYS A 110 5.64 3.02 -0.16
N LYS A 111 6.85 3.14 -0.68
CA LYS A 111 7.95 3.87 0.00
C LYS A 111 7.61 5.34 0.20
N LEU A 112 6.96 5.95 -0.78
CA LEU A 112 6.53 7.34 -0.69
C LEU A 112 5.45 7.50 0.39
N LEU A 113 4.46 6.63 0.40
CA LEU A 113 3.41 6.64 1.42
C LEU A 113 3.96 6.42 2.83
N GLU A 114 4.89 5.48 3.01
CA GLU A 114 5.56 5.26 4.30
C GLU A 114 6.37 6.47 4.76
N LYS A 115 7.11 7.13 3.86
CA LYS A 115 7.84 8.36 4.19
C LYS A 115 6.91 9.47 4.64
N GLU A 116 5.78 9.68 3.95
CA GLU A 116 4.81 10.69 4.34
C GLU A 116 4.12 10.34 5.67
N ARG A 117 3.79 9.06 5.89
CA ARG A 117 3.27 8.58 7.18
C ARG A 117 4.26 8.77 8.31
N LEU A 118 5.55 8.53 8.09
CA LEU A 118 6.59 8.77 9.09
C LEU A 118 6.73 10.27 9.39
N LYS A 119 6.74 11.15 8.37
CA LYS A 119 6.74 12.60 8.59
C LYS A 119 5.53 13.08 9.40
N ALA A 120 4.35 12.52 9.14
CA ALA A 120 3.13 12.83 9.90
C ALA A 120 3.19 12.28 11.34
N ARG A 121 3.80 11.09 11.53
CA ARG A 121 3.94 10.44 12.84
C ARG A 121 5.07 10.98 13.69
N VAL A 122 6.14 11.50 13.09
CA VAL A 122 7.23 12.14 13.82
C VAL A 122 6.59 13.35 14.50
N PRO A 123 6.39 13.31 15.83
CA PRO A 123 5.95 14.50 16.53
C PRO A 123 6.99 15.57 16.26
N ALA A 124 6.63 16.85 16.33
CA ALA A 124 7.63 17.92 16.39
C ALA A 124 8.39 17.81 17.73
N SER A 125 9.12 16.71 17.93
CA SER A 125 9.67 16.21 19.16
C SER A 125 11.13 16.59 19.18
N ASN A 126 11.36 17.80 19.68
CA ASN A 126 12.54 18.20 20.46
C ASN A 126 12.33 19.59 21.06
N THR A 127 11.48 20.43 20.45
CA THR A 127 11.20 21.79 20.95
C THR A 127 10.54 21.78 22.33
N SER A 128 9.56 20.91 22.59
CA SER A 128 8.93 20.84 23.92
C SER A 128 9.88 20.32 25.00
N ILE A 129 10.77 19.39 24.66
CA ILE A 129 11.75 18.85 25.61
C ILE A 129 12.84 19.90 25.88
N ALA A 130 13.32 20.60 24.84
CA ALA A 130 14.28 21.69 24.96
C ALA A 130 13.74 22.86 25.78
N ILE A 131 12.47 23.25 25.60
CA ILE A 131 11.83 24.32 26.39
C ILE A 131 11.75 23.91 27.86
N THR A 132 11.30 22.69 28.17
CA THR A 132 11.21 22.19 29.55
C THR A 132 12.59 22.15 30.22
N VAL A 133 13.61 21.60 29.55
CA VAL A 133 14.99 21.55 30.09
C VAL A 133 15.54 22.96 30.31
N THR A 134 15.34 23.88 29.36
CA THR A 134 15.79 25.28 29.49
C THR A 134 15.14 25.99 30.68
N LEU A 135 13.84 25.76 30.92
CA LEU A 135 13.14 26.31 32.09
C LEU A 135 13.71 25.79 33.42
N PHE A 136 14.03 24.49 33.50
CA PHE A 136 14.66 23.91 34.70
C PHE A 136 16.05 24.48 34.96
N VAL A 137 16.87 24.65 33.92
CA VAL A 137 18.21 25.24 34.04
C VAL A 137 18.14 26.71 34.48
N LEU A 138 17.22 27.48 33.91
CA LEU A 138 17.04 28.89 34.26
C LEU A 138 16.50 29.08 35.70
N SER A 139 15.60 28.19 36.13
CA SER A 139 15.11 28.14 37.51
C SER A 139 16.24 27.84 38.52
N PHE A 140 17.12 26.88 38.18
CA PHE A 140 18.29 26.56 39.01
C PHE A 140 19.27 27.73 39.14
N LEU A 141 19.55 28.43 38.03
CA LEU A 141 20.40 29.62 38.02
C LEU A 141 19.84 30.78 38.86
N LEU A 142 18.52 31.01 38.79
CA LEU A 142 17.84 32.01 39.63
C LEU A 142 18.00 31.71 41.12
N LEU A 143 17.82 30.46 41.53
CA LEU A 143 17.97 30.05 42.94
C LEU A 143 19.43 30.10 43.42
N SER A 144 20.39 29.78 42.56
CA SER A 144 21.80 29.67 42.94
C SER A 144 22.53 31.02 43.00
N PHE A 145 22.24 31.97 42.09
CA PHE A 145 22.99 33.22 41.99
C PHE A 145 22.17 34.46 42.38
N TRP A 146 20.88 34.47 42.06
CA TRP A 146 20.07 35.68 42.19
C TRP A 146 19.32 35.78 43.52
N ARG A 147 19.16 34.65 44.23
CA ARG A 147 18.53 34.60 45.56
C ARG A 147 19.25 35.50 46.58
N GLU A 148 20.58 35.48 46.61
CA GLU A 148 21.37 36.27 47.56
C GLU A 148 21.31 37.77 47.28
N SER A 149 21.05 38.18 46.03
CA SER A 149 21.04 39.58 45.62
C SER A 149 19.65 40.24 45.68
N LEU A 150 18.57 39.51 45.34
CA LEU A 150 17.21 40.07 45.23
C LEU A 150 16.34 39.83 46.47
N GLY A 151 16.78 38.99 47.41
CA GLY A 151 16.00 38.58 48.57
C GLY A 151 14.93 37.52 48.26
N ASP A 152 14.49 36.81 49.30
CA ASP A 152 13.66 35.59 49.15
C ASP A 152 12.28 35.87 48.54
N VAL A 153 11.65 37.00 48.88
CA VAL A 153 10.29 37.34 48.41
C VAL A 153 10.26 37.63 46.90
N ILE A 154 11.24 38.40 46.40
CA ILE A 154 11.31 38.78 44.98
C ILE A 154 11.68 37.56 44.12
N THR A 155 12.60 36.72 44.61
CA THR A 155 13.02 35.50 43.92
C THR A 155 11.86 34.50 43.80
N ALA A 156 11.06 34.34 44.86
CA ALA A 156 9.88 33.47 44.84
C ALA A 156 8.81 33.96 43.83
N ALA A 157 8.56 35.28 43.76
CA ALA A 157 7.61 35.85 42.80
C ALA A 157 8.04 35.61 41.34
N LEU A 158 9.33 35.75 41.01
CA LEU A 158 9.86 35.49 39.68
C LEU A 158 9.78 34.01 39.28
N LEU A 159 10.04 33.10 40.22
CA LEU A 159 9.92 31.65 39.97
C LEU A 159 8.48 31.24 39.68
N ILE A 160 7.51 31.73 40.45
CA ILE A 160 6.09 31.44 40.21
C ILE A 160 5.69 31.94 38.82
N CYS A 161 6.11 33.15 38.43
CA CYS A 161 5.83 33.71 37.12
C CYS A 161 6.43 32.86 35.98
N LEU A 162 7.68 32.41 36.14
CA LEU A 162 8.38 31.55 35.18
C LEU A 162 7.68 30.20 35.01
N PHE A 163 7.28 29.54 36.09
CA PHE A 163 6.61 28.24 36.06
C PHE A 163 5.19 28.32 35.49
N VAL A 164 4.44 29.39 35.80
CA VAL A 164 3.10 29.61 35.22
C VAL A 164 3.20 29.86 33.72
N MET A 165 4.11 30.75 33.28
CA MET A 165 4.32 31.03 31.86
C MET A 165 4.82 29.80 31.10
N GLY A 166 5.78 29.08 31.69
CA GLY A 166 6.31 27.82 31.14
C GLY A 166 5.24 26.74 31.04
N GLY A 167 4.35 26.63 32.03
CA GLY A 167 3.22 25.71 32.04
C GLY A 167 2.21 26.00 30.93
N ILE A 168 1.81 27.27 30.77
CA ILE A 168 0.91 27.70 29.69
C ILE A 168 1.50 27.41 28.31
N MET A 169 2.79 27.71 28.11
CA MET A 169 3.49 27.44 26.86
C MET A 169 3.65 25.93 26.58
N ALA A 170 3.92 25.12 27.61
CA ALA A 170 4.02 23.68 27.49
C ALA A 170 2.67 23.05 27.12
N VAL A 171 1.58 23.46 27.78
CA VAL A 171 0.22 23.01 27.46
C VAL A 171 -0.22 23.48 26.07
N GLY A 172 0.03 24.74 25.72
CA GLY A 172 -0.25 25.28 24.38
C GLY A 172 0.50 24.54 23.27
N SER A 173 1.78 24.20 23.50
CA SER A 173 2.58 23.40 22.57
C SER A 173 2.11 21.95 22.42
N GLN A 174 1.42 21.41 23.44
CA GLN A 174 0.85 20.07 23.42
C GLN A 174 -0.53 20.02 22.76
N LEU A 175 -1.39 21.01 23.00
CA LEU A 175 -2.70 21.11 22.32
C LEU A 175 -2.53 21.30 20.80
N GLY A 176 -1.55 22.08 20.36
CA GLY A 176 -1.24 22.24 18.92
C GLY A 176 -0.71 20.97 18.22
N ARG A 177 -0.42 19.89 18.97
CA ARG A 177 -0.04 18.58 18.41
C ARG A 177 -1.24 17.67 18.17
N GLY A 178 -2.31 17.80 18.94
CA GLY A 178 -3.51 16.93 18.84
C GLY A 178 -4.32 17.16 17.56
N MET A 179 -4.38 18.41 17.07
CA MET A 179 -5.16 18.76 15.88
C MET A 179 -4.58 18.20 14.57
N ARG A 180 -3.30 17.80 14.52
CA ARG A 180 -2.69 17.24 13.29
C ARG A 180 -2.85 15.72 13.15
N VAL A 181 -3.29 15.02 14.19
CA VAL A 181 -3.41 13.55 14.19
C VAL A 181 -4.81 13.09 13.76
N PHE A 182 -5.83 13.93 13.91
CA PHE A 182 -7.22 13.53 13.66
C PHE A 182 -7.55 13.35 12.17
N ASP A 183 -6.79 13.94 11.26
CA ASP A 183 -7.02 13.84 9.80
C ASP A 183 -6.47 12.56 9.14
N TYR A 184 -5.91 11.60 9.89
CA TYR A 184 -5.31 10.39 9.29
C TYR A 184 -5.98 9.07 9.70
N SER A 185 -7.08 9.11 10.46
CA SER A 185 -7.75 7.89 10.96
C SER A 185 -8.92 7.41 10.09
N ASP A 186 -9.49 8.25 9.24
CA ASP A 186 -10.71 7.91 8.49
C ASP A 186 -10.51 8.03 6.97
N SER A 187 -9.78 7.07 6.38
CA SER A 187 -9.92 6.65 4.97
C SER A 187 -9.11 5.39 4.66
#